data_AF-A0A512ATS0-F1
#
_entry.id   AF-A0A512ATS0-F1
#
_cell.length_a   1.000
_cell.length_b   1.000
_cell.length_c   1.000
_cell.angle_alpha   90.00
_cell.angle_beta   90.00
_cell.angle_gamma   90.00
#
_symmetry.space_group_name_H-M   'P 1'
#
loop_
_entity.id
_entity.type
_entity.pdbx_description
1 polymer ?
#
loop_
_entity_poly.entity_id
_entity_poly.type
_entity_poly.pdbx_seq_one_letter_code
_entity_poly.pdbx_strand_id
1 'polypeptide(L)'
;MEFIGSVLQVIIGVVVVYYIIRRFTGSKDQIFNKKFFKYFIALLVAAIVFELAIDWMMAKPEVVTQTVEQLQADPEIRRTIGKSTGFGYNQNEISKIEKYPATVQFSLYGSKADVELSVLIDSSANVFEVKEYKVEKLTEK
;
A
#
# COMPACT_ATOMS: atom_id res chain seq x y z
N MET A 1 2.95 7.33 -10.20
CA MET A 1 3.08 8.05 -11.50
C MET A 1 2.03 7.60 -12.53
N GLU A 2 1.67 6.32 -12.59
CA GLU A 2 0.68 5.81 -13.56
C GLU A 2 -0.73 6.41 -13.38
N PHE A 3 -1.21 6.60 -12.14
CA PHE A 3 -2.53 7.20 -11.89
C PHE A 3 -2.65 8.65 -12.38
N ILE A 4 -1.63 9.48 -12.13
CA ILE A 4 -1.60 10.87 -12.62
C ILE A 4 -1.67 10.90 -14.15
N GLY A 5 -0.99 9.95 -14.81
CA GLY A 5 -1.08 9.75 -16.26
C GLY A 5 -2.49 9.38 -16.72
N SER A 6 -3.14 8.45 -16.04
CA SER A 6 -4.52 8.02 -16.33
C SER A 6 -5.55 9.15 -16.12
N VAL A 7 -5.41 9.94 -15.04
CA VAL A 7 -6.28 11.11 -14.78
C VAL A 7 -6.11 12.16 -15.87
N LEU A 8 -4.87 12.46 -16.29
CA LEU A 8 -4.59 13.37 -17.40
C LEU A 8 -5.21 12.87 -18.71
N GLN A 9 -5.12 11.58 -19.02
CA GLN A 9 -5.75 10.99 -20.20
C GLN A 9 -7.28 11.14 -20.19
N VAL A 10 -7.93 10.94 -19.03
CA VAL A 10 -9.38 11.13 -18.87
C VAL A 10 -9.76 12.60 -19.09
N ILE A 11 -9.01 13.55 -18.54
CA ILE A 11 -9.25 14.98 -18.73
C ILE A 11 -9.11 15.35 -20.21
N ILE A 12 -8.02 14.92 -20.87
CA ILE A 12 -7.78 15.18 -22.29
C ILE A 12 -8.90 14.56 -23.14
N GLY A 13 -9.31 13.33 -22.85
CA GLY A 13 -10.41 12.65 -23.54
C GLY A 13 -11.72 13.42 -23.47
N VAL A 14 -12.09 13.90 -22.27
CA VAL A 14 -13.31 14.70 -22.07
C VAL A 14 -13.24 16.04 -22.82
N VAL A 15 -12.09 16.70 -22.86
CA VAL A 15 -11.88 17.96 -23.60
C VAL A 15 -11.97 17.74 -25.12
N VAL A 16 -11.38 16.65 -25.63
CA VAL A 16 -11.43 16.30 -27.06
C VAL A 16 -12.86 15.97 -27.48
N VAL A 17 -13.57 15.15 -26.70
CA VAL A 17 -14.98 14.81 -26.93
C VAL A 17 -15.87 16.06 -26.90
N TYR A 18 -15.64 16.96 -25.94
CA TYR A 18 -16.32 18.26 -25.88
C TYR A 18 -16.13 19.06 -27.19
N TYR A 19 -14.90 19.13 -27.70
CA TYR A 19 -14.59 19.91 -28.90
C TYR A 19 -15.20 19.29 -30.17
N ILE A 20 -15.18 17.96 -30.29
CA ILE A 20 -15.80 17.22 -31.39
C ILE A 20 -17.31 17.44 -31.39
N ILE A 21 -17.99 17.22 -30.26
CA ILE A 21 -19.44 17.39 -30.15
C ILE A 21 -19.83 18.85 -30.39
N ARG A 22 -19.07 19.83 -29.87
CA ARG A 22 -19.32 21.25 -30.13
C ARG A 22 -19.22 21.61 -31.61
N ARG A 23 -18.28 21.00 -32.35
CA ARG A 23 -18.10 21.23 -33.79
C ARG A 23 -19.22 20.63 -34.63
N PHE A 24 -19.76 19.46 -34.26
CA PHE A 24 -20.81 18.78 -35.02
C PHE A 24 -22.23 19.24 -34.70
N THR A 25 -22.51 19.63 -33.44
CA THR A 25 -23.89 19.83 -32.97
C THR A 25 -24.35 21.30 -32.93
N GLY A 26 -23.49 22.25 -33.35
CA GLY A 26 -23.89 23.65 -33.52
C GLY A 26 -24.62 24.26 -32.32
N SER A 27 -24.02 24.19 -31.12
CA SER A 27 -24.49 24.79 -29.85
C SER A 27 -25.89 24.45 -29.31
N LYS A 28 -26.75 23.74 -30.06
CA LYS A 28 -28.17 23.63 -29.72
C LYS A 28 -28.49 22.67 -28.58
N ASP A 29 -27.64 21.68 -28.32
CA ASP A 29 -27.76 20.81 -27.14
C ASP A 29 -26.46 20.85 -26.32
N GLN A 30 -26.43 21.68 -25.28
CA GLN A 30 -25.32 21.74 -24.33
C GLN A 30 -25.33 20.53 -23.38
N ILE A 31 -25.06 19.35 -23.91
CA ILE A 31 -24.83 18.11 -23.13
C ILE A 31 -23.72 18.38 -22.08
N PHE A 32 -22.73 19.20 -22.43
CA PHE A 32 -21.64 19.66 -21.57
C PHE A 32 -21.89 21.07 -21.04
N ASN A 33 -22.92 21.22 -20.19
CA ASN A 33 -23.21 22.49 -19.54
C ASN A 33 -22.30 22.74 -18.30
N LYS A 34 -22.38 23.95 -17.72
CA LYS A 34 -21.61 24.31 -16.51
C LYS A 34 -21.87 23.36 -15.33
N LYS A 35 -23.06 22.76 -15.23
CA LYS A 35 -23.39 21.78 -14.19
C LYS A 35 -22.64 20.47 -14.42
N PHE A 36 -22.57 19.98 -15.66
CA PHE A 36 -21.77 18.79 -16.02
C PHE A 36 -20.31 18.95 -15.59
N PHE A 37 -19.66 20.05 -15.96
CA PHE A 37 -18.26 20.28 -15.57
C PHE A 37 -18.09 20.43 -14.06
N LYS A 38 -19.07 21.04 -13.36
CA LYS A 38 -19.05 21.12 -11.89
C LYS A 38 -19.08 19.72 -11.25
N TYR A 39 -19.95 18.84 -11.73
CA TYR A 39 -20.03 17.46 -11.22
C TYR A 39 -18.82 16.61 -11.64
N PHE A 40 -18.29 16.80 -12.85
CA PHE A 40 -17.09 16.13 -13.33
C PHE A 40 -15.85 16.50 -12.49
N ILE A 41 -15.66 17.81 -12.21
CA ILE A 41 -14.58 18.26 -11.33
C ILE A 41 -14.77 17.72 -9.91
N ALA A 42 -16.00 17.73 -9.38
CA ALA A 42 -16.29 17.16 -8.06
C ALA A 42 -15.96 15.66 -7.99
N LEU A 43 -16.28 14.89 -9.03
CA LEU A 43 -15.92 13.49 -9.15
C LEU A 43 -14.40 13.27 -9.22
N LEU A 44 -13.67 14.11 -9.97
CA LEU A 44 -12.21 14.05 -10.03
C LEU A 44 -11.57 14.31 -8.66
N VAL A 45 -12.03 15.35 -7.95
CA VAL A 45 -11.54 15.65 -6.60
C VAL A 45 -11.86 14.49 -5.65
N ALA A 46 -13.07 13.93 -5.72
CA ALA A 46 -13.44 12.77 -4.91
C ALA A 46 -12.55 11.54 -5.22
N ALA A 47 -12.26 11.27 -6.49
CA ALA A 47 -11.39 10.16 -6.89
C ALA A 47 -9.96 10.32 -6.36
N ILE A 48 -9.40 11.53 -6.43
CA ILE A 48 -8.07 11.83 -5.88
C ILE A 48 -8.06 11.67 -4.35
N VAL A 49 -9.09 12.18 -3.66
CA VAL A 49 -9.20 12.03 -2.20
C VAL A 49 -9.32 10.55 -1.80
N PHE A 50 -10.08 9.77 -2.56
CA PHE A 50 -10.20 8.32 -2.32
C PHE A 50 -8.87 7.60 -2.51
N GLU A 51 -8.14 7.90 -3.58
CA GLU A 51 -6.83 7.29 -3.82
C GLU A 51 -5.83 7.66 -2.70
N LEU A 52 -5.75 8.95 -2.34
CA LEU A 52 -4.91 9.40 -1.23
C LEU A 52 -5.29 8.70 0.09
N ALA A 53 -6.58 8.50 0.34
CA ALA A 53 -7.04 7.78 1.53
C ALA A 53 -6.67 6.29 1.48
N ILE A 54 -6.74 5.66 0.31
CA ILE A 54 -6.32 4.26 0.11
C ILE A 54 -4.82 4.12 0.31
N ASP A 55 -4.01 5.01 -0.27
CA ASP A 55 -2.55 5.02 -0.09
C ASP A 55 -2.18 5.23 1.37
N TRP A 56 -2.89 6.11 2.07
CA TRP A 56 -2.67 6.33 3.51
C TRP A 56 -3.07 5.11 4.36
N MET A 57 -4.14 4.39 3.97
CA MET A 57 -4.54 3.14 4.63
C MET A 57 -3.63 1.95 4.28
N MET A 58 -3.00 1.95 3.08
CA MET A 58 -2.14 0.88 2.59
C MET A 58 -0.64 1.14 2.83
N ALA A 59 -0.28 2.33 3.30
CA ALA A 59 1.09 2.65 3.71
C ALA A 59 1.52 1.68 4.81
N LYS A 60 2.50 0.83 4.48
CA LYS A 60 3.06 -0.12 5.44
C LYS A 60 3.83 0.65 6.51
N PRO A 61 3.61 0.37 7.81
CA PRO A 61 4.37 1.00 8.88
C PRO A 61 5.88 0.78 8.67
N GLU A 62 6.71 1.80 8.95
CA GLU A 62 8.16 1.69 8.82
C GLU A 62 8.73 0.53 9.66
N VAL A 63 8.19 0.32 10.86
CA VAL A 63 8.51 -0.80 11.74
C VAL A 63 8.35 -2.16 11.06
N VAL A 64 7.28 -2.35 10.28
CA VAL A 64 7.04 -3.60 9.55
C VAL A 64 8.08 -3.80 8.47
N THR A 65 8.35 -2.74 7.70
CA THR A 65 9.29 -2.82 6.57
C THR A 65 10.69 -3.14 7.06
N GLN A 66 11.19 -2.41 8.05
CA GLN A 66 12.53 -2.61 8.62
C GLN A 66 12.68 -3.97 9.30
N THR A 67 11.67 -4.40 10.07
CA THR A 67 11.68 -5.71 10.73
C THR A 67 11.69 -6.85 9.72
N VAL A 68 10.86 -6.79 8.69
CA VAL A 68 10.82 -7.83 7.64
C VAL A 68 12.13 -7.87 6.87
N GLU A 69 12.73 -6.73 6.54
CA GLU A 69 14.05 -6.68 5.88
C GLU A 69 15.14 -7.33 6.73
N GLN A 70 15.17 -7.05 8.04
CA GLN A 70 16.12 -7.67 8.97
C GLN A 70 15.92 -9.18 9.07
N LEU A 71 14.67 -9.65 9.23
CA LEU A 71 14.38 -11.08 9.31
C LEU A 71 14.70 -11.82 8.00
N GLN A 72 14.45 -11.20 6.85
CA GLN A 72 14.77 -11.81 5.55
C GLN A 72 16.27 -11.81 5.24
N ALA A 73 17.03 -10.86 5.81
CA ALA A 73 18.48 -10.83 5.74
C ALA A 73 19.13 -11.88 6.66
N ASP A 74 18.41 -12.36 7.69
CA ASP A 74 18.90 -13.36 8.62
C ASP A 74 19.24 -14.69 7.89
N PRO A 75 20.49 -15.18 7.98
CA PRO A 75 20.89 -16.43 7.34
C PRO A 75 20.11 -17.66 7.80
N GLU A 76 19.67 -17.73 9.06
CA GLU A 76 18.91 -18.83 9.62
C GLU A 76 17.49 -18.85 9.05
N ILE A 77 16.80 -17.70 9.06
CA ILE A 77 15.47 -17.56 8.43
C ILE A 77 15.56 -17.92 6.95
N ARG A 78 16.54 -17.38 6.23
CA ARG A 78 16.72 -17.63 4.79
C ARG A 78 17.04 -19.10 4.48
N ARG A 79 17.75 -19.80 5.37
CA ARG A 79 17.96 -21.25 5.25
C ARG A 79 16.66 -22.03 5.42
N THR A 80 15.83 -21.61 6.38
CA THR A 80 14.55 -22.22 6.73
C THR A 80 13.50 -22.01 5.63
N ILE A 81 13.20 -20.78 5.25
CA ILE A 81 12.11 -20.48 4.30
C ILE A 81 12.57 -20.56 2.83
N GLY A 82 13.88 -20.48 2.56
CA GLY A 82 14.41 -20.40 1.20
C GLY A 82 14.29 -18.99 0.61
N LYS A 83 13.85 -18.89 -0.66
CA LYS A 83 13.62 -17.61 -1.31
C LYS A 83 12.32 -17.00 -0.76
N SER A 84 12.38 -15.79 -0.21
CA SER A 84 11.20 -15.07 0.28
C SER A 84 10.20 -14.82 -0.86
N THR A 85 8.94 -15.20 -0.63
CA THR A 85 7.81 -14.99 -1.54
C THR A 85 6.79 -13.99 -1.00
N GLY A 86 6.85 -13.65 0.28
CA GLY A 86 5.96 -12.67 0.90
C GLY A 86 6.10 -12.60 2.42
N PHE A 87 5.29 -11.74 3.04
CA PHE A 87 5.18 -11.63 4.49
C PHE A 87 3.76 -11.22 4.91
N GLY A 88 3.42 -11.51 6.17
CA GLY A 88 2.17 -11.13 6.84
C GLY A 88 2.46 -10.60 8.23
N TYR A 89 1.57 -9.76 8.75
CA TYR A 89 1.65 -9.20 10.11
C TYR A 89 0.26 -8.75 10.57
N ASN A 90 0.04 -8.69 11.88
CA ASN A 90 -1.21 -8.18 12.45
C ASN A 90 -1.16 -6.64 12.55
N GLN A 91 -1.85 -5.95 11.63
CA GLN A 91 -1.91 -4.48 11.62
C GLN A 91 -2.42 -3.89 12.95
N ASN A 92 -3.36 -4.57 13.61
CA ASN A 92 -3.92 -4.10 14.88
C ASN A 92 -2.92 -4.18 16.03
N GLU A 93 -2.00 -5.15 16.01
CA GLU A 93 -0.91 -5.24 16.99
C GLU A 93 0.08 -4.11 16.78
N ILE A 94 0.52 -3.91 15.54
CA ILE A 94 1.49 -2.85 15.20
C ILE A 94 0.95 -1.47 15.54
N SER A 95 -0.33 -1.18 15.24
CA SER A 95 -0.93 0.13 15.53
C SER A 95 -1.09 0.44 17.02
N LYS A 96 -1.01 -0.57 17.90
CA LYS A 96 -1.20 -0.44 19.34
C LYS A 96 0.11 -0.40 20.13
N ILE A 97 1.26 -0.41 19.46
CA ILE A 97 2.55 -0.30 20.14
C ILE A 97 2.73 1.12 20.67
N GLU A 98 2.52 1.29 21.98
CA GLU A 98 2.72 2.59 22.65
C GLU A 98 4.15 2.75 23.20
N LYS A 99 4.85 1.63 23.46
CA LYS A 99 6.19 1.61 24.06
C LYS A 99 7.03 0.48 23.49
N TYR A 100 8.34 0.74 23.40
CA TYR A 100 9.35 -0.24 23.02
C TYR A 100 10.22 -0.63 24.25
N PRO A 101 10.78 -1.85 24.28
CA PRO A 101 10.63 -2.91 23.28
C PRO A 101 9.24 -3.58 23.32
N ALA A 102 8.79 -4.10 22.18
CA ALA A 102 7.48 -4.74 22.02
C ALA A 102 7.59 -6.03 21.20
N THR A 103 6.82 -7.05 21.60
CA THR A 103 6.72 -8.32 20.87
C THR A 103 5.54 -8.30 19.92
N VAL A 104 5.76 -8.67 18.67
CA VAL A 104 4.75 -8.66 17.60
C VAL A 104 4.86 -9.88 16.72
N GLN A 105 3.74 -10.31 16.15
CA GLN A 105 3.70 -11.49 15.30
C GLN A 105 3.91 -11.16 13.82
N PHE A 106 4.83 -11.90 13.20
CA PHE A 106 5.09 -11.87 11.76
C PHE A 106 4.96 -13.26 11.16
N SER A 107 4.53 -13.31 9.91
CA SER A 107 4.61 -14.49 9.08
C SER A 107 5.53 -14.20 7.90
N LEU A 108 6.48 -15.09 7.62
CA LEU A 108 7.31 -15.02 6.42
C LEU A 108 6.99 -16.21 5.54
N TYR A 109 6.73 -15.94 4.26
CA TYR A 109 6.38 -16.95 3.29
C TYR A 109 7.57 -17.20 2.38
N GLY A 110 7.94 -18.46 2.20
CA GLY A 110 9.10 -18.83 1.40
C GLY A 110 8.85 -19.97 0.43
N SER A 111 9.84 -20.19 -0.42
CA SER A 111 9.82 -21.26 -1.42
C SER A 111 9.94 -22.66 -0.83
N LYS A 112 10.49 -22.82 0.38
CA LYS A 112 10.67 -24.11 1.06
C LYS A 112 9.71 -24.31 2.23
N ALA A 113 9.44 -23.24 2.96
CA ALA A 113 8.57 -23.29 4.12
C ALA A 113 7.99 -21.90 4.39
N ASP A 114 6.88 -21.88 5.12
CA ASP A 114 6.28 -20.70 5.70
C ASP A 114 6.52 -20.73 7.23
N VAL A 115 6.90 -19.60 7.81
CA VAL A 115 7.24 -19.50 9.24
C VAL A 115 6.45 -18.40 9.92
N GLU A 116 5.91 -18.69 11.10
CA GLU A 116 5.32 -17.71 12.01
C GLU A 116 6.31 -17.41 13.14
N LEU A 117 6.54 -16.13 13.38
CA LEU A 117 7.58 -15.60 14.27
C LEU A 117 6.96 -14.64 15.28
N SER A 118 7.30 -14.81 16.55
CA SER A 118 7.16 -13.76 17.57
C SER A 118 8.45 -12.95 17.59
N VAL A 119 8.39 -11.66 17.29
CA VAL A 119 9.57 -10.81 17.10
C VAL A 119 9.58 -9.70 18.13
N LEU A 120 10.66 -9.61 18.92
CA LEU A 120 10.91 -8.51 19.84
C LEU A 120 11.58 -7.36 19.09
N ILE A 121 10.84 -6.28 18.92
CA ILE A 121 11.30 -5.07 18.26
C ILE A 121 11.64 -4.02 19.31
N ASP A 122 12.75 -3.34 19.12
CA ASP A 122 13.11 -2.13 19.86
C ASP A 122 13.16 -0.92 18.91
N SER A 123 13.01 0.29 19.48
CA SER A 123 13.07 1.56 18.75
C SER A 123 14.18 2.41 19.33
N SER A 124 15.41 2.14 18.91
CA SER A 124 16.58 2.94 19.30
C SER A 124 16.85 4.01 18.24
N ALA A 125 16.82 5.29 18.62
CA ALA A 125 17.17 6.43 17.76
C ALA A 125 16.37 6.51 16.43
N ASN A 126 15.05 6.28 16.47
CA ASN A 126 14.14 6.26 15.32
C ASN A 126 14.41 5.16 14.29
N VAL A 127 15.18 4.13 14.66
CA VAL A 127 15.38 2.93 13.85
C VAL A 127 14.76 1.75 14.60
N PHE A 128 13.97 0.95 13.89
CA PHE A 128 13.39 -0.26 14.44
C PHE A 128 14.38 -1.41 14.27
N GLU A 129 14.67 -2.10 15.36
CA GLU A 129 15.66 -3.17 15.39
C GLU A 129 15.02 -4.46 15.92
N VAL A 130 15.29 -5.57 15.26
CA VAL A 130 14.93 -6.90 15.75
C VAL A 130 15.97 -7.31 16.79
N LYS A 131 15.56 -7.35 18.07
CA LYS A 131 16.42 -7.80 19.17
C LYS A 131 16.43 -9.31 19.31
N GLU A 132 15.27 -9.93 19.14
CA GLU A 132 15.09 -11.37 19.27
C GLU A 132 13.89 -11.80 18.43
N TYR A 133 13.92 -13.04 17.94
CA TYR A 133 12.74 -13.68 17.38
C TYR A 133 12.62 -15.12 17.88
N LYS A 134 11.39 -15.60 17.96
CA LYS A 134 11.05 -16.98 18.28
C LYS A 134 10.18 -17.56 17.18
N VAL A 135 10.59 -18.72 16.66
CA VAL A 135 9.75 -19.49 15.73
C VAL A 135 8.60 -20.11 16.50
N GLU A 136 7.38 -19.69 16.20
CA GLU A 136 6.17 -20.25 16.79
C GLU A 136 5.68 -21.45 15.97
N LYS A 137 5.79 -21.35 14.65
CA LYS A 137 5.32 -22.39 13.74
C LYS A 137 6.14 -22.43 12.47
N LEU A 138 6.44 -23.63 12.01
CA LEU A 138 7.07 -23.90 10.72
C LEU A 138 6.16 -24.82 9.91
N THR A 139 5.86 -24.43 8.67
CA THR A 139 5.06 -25.20 7.72
C THR A 139 5.87 -25.45 6.46
N GLU A 140 6.37 -26.67 6.28
CA GLU A 140 7.14 -27.06 5.09
C GLU A 140 6.24 -27.22 3.86
N LYS A 141 6.80 -26.99 2.67
CA LYS A 141 6.11 -27.09 1.36
C LYS A 141 6.60 -28.28 0.54
#